data_AF-C5BTS4-F1
#
_entry.id   AF-C5BTS4-F1
#
_cell.length_a   1.000
_cell.length_b   1.000
_cell.length_c   1.000
_cell.angle_alpha   90.00
_cell.angle_beta   90.00
_cell.angle_gamma   90.00
#
_symmetry.space_group_name_H-M   'P 1'
#
loop_
_entity.id
_entity.type
_entity.pdbx_description
1 polymer ?
#
loop_
_entity_poly.entity_id
_entity_poly.type
_entity_poly.pdbx_seq_one_letter_code
_entity_poly.pdbx_strand_id
1 'polypeptide(L)'
;MHPVRKTIFIASLMWLGACVSIPPEAPELSVELGNRISAIEDANITLLHRFFDQKRQEVDRFVEEEWVPGFANQFFSNSTVSQAWDTIVQENNKAERLKFIIKTGPKLQTKINAKRLELIQPLDELERRIETKIREEYQQARALNNSITSFLLSASKVAENRNRYLEKAGIEENEFGDVIDKTDDAVAELLGKAGNAQDKVERAESFIQKVRKIRDSL
;
A
#
# COMPACT_ATOMS: atom_id res chain seq x y z
N MET A 1 -23.46 47.64 -43.75
CA MET A 1 -22.24 46.97 -43.25
C MET A 1 -22.00 47.35 -41.78
N HIS A 2 -22.83 46.90 -40.82
CA HIS A 2 -22.64 47.19 -39.38
C HIS A 2 -23.34 46.25 -38.33
N PRO A 3 -24.14 45.19 -38.64
CA PRO A 3 -24.76 44.41 -37.56
C PRO A 3 -23.89 43.27 -37.00
N VAL A 4 -22.97 42.70 -37.81
CA VAL A 4 -22.18 41.50 -37.43
C VAL A 4 -21.14 41.80 -36.34
N ARG A 5 -20.66 43.05 -36.25
CA ARG A 5 -19.63 43.45 -35.29
C ARG A 5 -20.18 43.63 -33.86
N LYS A 6 -21.50 43.84 -33.70
CA LYS A 6 -22.15 43.95 -32.38
C LYS A 6 -22.50 42.58 -31.78
N THR A 7 -22.87 41.60 -32.60
CA THR A 7 -23.19 40.24 -32.14
C THR A 7 -21.95 39.47 -31.68
N ILE A 8 -20.78 39.69 -32.30
CA ILE A 8 -19.50 39.08 -31.87
C ILE A 8 -19.05 39.63 -30.50
N PHE A 9 -19.29 40.91 -30.22
CA PHE A 9 -18.94 41.53 -28.92
C PHE A 9 -19.78 40.99 -27.76
N ILE A 10 -21.04 40.62 -28.01
CA ILE A 10 -21.95 40.09 -26.99
C ILE A 10 -21.63 38.61 -26.71
N ALA A 11 -21.26 37.82 -27.72
CA ALA A 11 -20.86 36.42 -27.56
C ALA A 11 -19.55 36.26 -26.77
N SER A 12 -18.60 37.20 -26.90
CA SER A 12 -17.34 37.20 -26.16
C SER A 12 -17.49 37.54 -24.66
N LEU A 13 -18.57 38.23 -24.27
CA LEU A 13 -18.82 38.60 -22.88
C LEU A 13 -19.44 37.46 -22.07
N MET A 14 -20.08 36.50 -22.75
CA MET A 14 -20.78 35.37 -22.15
C MET A 14 -19.83 34.22 -21.70
N TRP A 15 -18.55 34.29 -22.06
CA TRP A 15 -17.52 33.31 -21.67
C TRP A 15 -16.78 33.69 -20.38
N LEU A 16 -17.04 34.87 -19.80
CA LEU A 16 -16.40 35.35 -18.57
C LEU A 16 -17.13 34.91 -17.29
N GLY A 17 -18.28 34.22 -17.41
CA GLY A 17 -19.10 33.77 -16.28
C GLY A 17 -18.75 32.38 -15.74
N ALA A 18 -17.76 31.69 -16.29
CA ALA A 18 -17.39 30.32 -15.87
C ALA A 18 -16.33 30.29 -14.75
N CYS A 19 -16.11 31.40 -14.03
CA CYS A 19 -15.44 31.37 -12.73
C CYS A 19 -16.40 30.74 -11.70
N VAL A 20 -16.55 29.42 -11.76
CA VAL A 20 -17.29 28.67 -10.73
C VAL A 20 -16.57 28.87 -9.41
N SER A 21 -17.24 29.47 -8.43
CA SER A 21 -16.70 29.54 -7.08
C SER A 21 -16.73 28.13 -6.46
N ILE A 22 -15.69 27.78 -5.71
CA ILE A 22 -15.68 26.51 -4.99
C ILE A 22 -16.79 26.56 -3.93
N PRO A 23 -17.68 25.56 -3.89
CA PRO A 23 -18.75 25.54 -2.90
C PRO A 23 -18.17 25.38 -1.48
N PRO A 24 -18.75 26.06 -0.47
CA PRO A 24 -18.25 26.01 0.90
C PRO A 24 -18.33 24.62 1.54
N GLU A 25 -19.09 23.69 0.96
CA GLU A 25 -19.20 22.29 1.39
C GLU A 25 -18.04 21.41 0.90
N ALA A 26 -17.24 21.87 -0.07
CA ALA A 26 -16.15 21.08 -0.64
C ALA A 26 -15.07 20.65 0.40
N PRO A 27 -14.63 21.53 1.34
CA PRO A 27 -13.77 21.12 2.44
C PRO A 27 -14.38 20.02 3.33
N GLU A 28 -15.68 20.10 3.63
CA GLU A 28 -16.38 19.12 4.47
C GLU A 28 -16.42 17.74 3.80
N LEU A 29 -16.75 17.70 2.50
CA LEU A 29 -16.70 16.47 1.70
C LEU A 29 -15.29 15.86 1.64
N SER A 30 -14.25 16.70 1.59
CA SER A 30 -12.86 16.25 1.60
C SER A 30 -12.44 15.68 2.95
N VAL A 31 -12.92 16.24 4.06
CA VAL A 31 -12.73 15.64 5.40
C VAL A 31 -13.42 14.28 5.49
N GLU A 32 -14.66 14.17 5.02
CA GLU A 32 -15.40 12.90 5.00
C GLU A 32 -14.74 11.85 4.10
N LEU A 33 -14.14 12.25 2.98
CA LEU A 33 -13.34 11.36 2.16
C LEU A 33 -12.13 10.80 2.94
N GLY A 34 -11.46 11.63 3.74
CA GLY A 34 -10.37 11.20 4.63
C GLY A 34 -10.82 10.12 5.64
N ASN A 35 -12.01 10.28 6.23
CA ASN A 35 -12.58 9.27 7.13
C ASN A 35 -12.86 7.95 6.39
N ARG A 36 -13.40 8.03 5.17
CA ARG A 36 -13.67 6.86 4.32
C ARG A 36 -12.40 6.14 3.90
N ILE A 37 -11.33 6.87 3.56
CA ILE A 37 -10.02 6.28 3.26
C ILE A 37 -9.54 5.40 4.42
N SER A 38 -9.67 5.88 5.66
CA SER A 38 -9.30 5.11 6.86
C SER A 38 -10.20 3.89 7.06
N ALA A 39 -11.52 4.02 6.88
CA ALA A 39 -12.44 2.90 7.00
C ALA A 39 -12.17 1.79 5.96
N ILE A 40 -11.78 2.15 4.74
CA ILE A 40 -11.42 1.18 3.69
C ILE A 40 -10.07 0.52 3.99
N GLU A 41 -9.08 1.26 4.55
CA GLU A 41 -7.84 0.65 5.06
C GLU A 41 -8.16 -0.46 6.06
N ASP A 42 -8.96 -0.16 7.09
CA ASP A 42 -9.31 -1.13 8.14
C ASP A 42 -10.03 -2.37 7.58
N ALA A 43 -10.94 -2.17 6.62
CA ALA A 43 -11.64 -3.26 5.95
C ALA A 43 -10.67 -4.15 5.14
N ASN A 44 -9.73 -3.54 4.41
CA ASN A 44 -8.74 -4.27 3.62
C ASN A 44 -7.74 -5.03 4.50
N ILE A 45 -7.29 -4.43 5.61
CA ILE A 45 -6.44 -5.10 6.60
C ILE A 45 -7.20 -6.28 7.24
N THR A 46 -8.47 -6.08 7.59
CA THR A 46 -9.29 -7.17 8.12
C THR A 46 -9.43 -8.32 7.12
N LEU A 47 -9.69 -8.02 5.85
CA LEU A 47 -9.79 -9.03 4.79
C LEU A 47 -8.47 -9.78 4.59
N LEU A 48 -7.34 -9.05 4.60
CA LEU A 48 -6.00 -9.63 4.51
C LEU A 48 -5.79 -10.67 5.63
N HIS A 49 -6.07 -10.30 6.88
CA HIS A 49 -5.92 -11.21 8.02
C HIS A 49 -6.80 -12.44 7.89
N ARG A 50 -8.07 -12.27 7.52
CA ARG A 50 -8.99 -13.40 7.32
C ARG A 50 -8.53 -14.34 6.22
N PHE A 51 -7.98 -13.80 5.13
CA PHE A 51 -7.43 -14.59 4.05
C PHE A 51 -6.24 -15.43 4.52
N PHE A 52 -5.28 -14.81 5.23
CA PHE A 52 -4.09 -15.54 5.72
C PHE A 52 -4.41 -16.53 6.83
N ASP A 53 -5.37 -16.24 7.70
CA ASP A 53 -5.87 -17.19 8.69
C ASP A 53 -6.43 -18.46 8.03
N GLN A 54 -7.22 -18.31 6.97
CA GLN A 54 -7.71 -19.45 6.20
C GLN A 54 -6.54 -20.24 5.59
N LYS A 55 -5.51 -19.57 5.07
CA LYS A 55 -4.33 -20.26 4.51
C LYS A 55 -3.53 -21.03 5.55
N ARG A 56 -3.39 -20.50 6.77
CA ARG A 56 -2.77 -21.25 7.88
C ARG A 56 -3.58 -22.51 8.23
N GLN A 57 -4.91 -22.42 8.26
CA GLN A 57 -5.77 -23.59 8.50
C GLN A 57 -5.67 -24.65 7.39
N GLU A 58 -5.51 -24.22 6.13
CA GLU A 58 -5.25 -25.13 5.01
C GLU A 58 -3.89 -25.86 5.18
N VAL A 59 -2.84 -25.14 5.61
CA VAL A 59 -1.54 -25.73 5.93
C VAL A 59 -1.62 -26.71 7.10
N ASP A 60 -2.29 -26.35 8.19
CA ASP A 60 -2.46 -27.23 9.34
C ASP A 60 -3.14 -28.54 8.94
N ARG A 61 -4.20 -28.44 8.14
CA ARG A 61 -4.92 -29.61 7.60
C ARG A 61 -4.02 -30.48 6.74
N PHE A 62 -3.25 -29.89 5.82
CA PHE A 62 -2.28 -30.63 5.03
C PHE A 62 -1.26 -31.36 5.91
N VAL A 63 -0.73 -30.68 6.94
CA VAL A 63 0.23 -31.30 7.86
C VAL A 63 -0.41 -32.49 8.57
N GLU A 64 -1.63 -32.35 9.06
CA GLU A 64 -2.31 -33.37 9.87
C GLU A 64 -2.84 -34.55 9.04
N GLU A 65 -3.50 -34.27 7.92
CA GLU A 65 -4.23 -35.26 7.14
C GLU A 65 -3.37 -35.94 6.08
N GLU A 66 -2.28 -35.30 5.62
CA GLU A 66 -1.44 -35.83 4.55
C GLU A 66 -0.01 -36.07 5.00
N TRP A 67 0.66 -35.04 5.53
CA TRP A 67 2.08 -35.13 5.83
C TRP A 67 2.36 -36.04 7.03
N VAL A 68 1.62 -35.91 8.13
CA VAL A 68 1.78 -36.73 9.34
C VAL A 68 1.60 -38.22 9.04
N PRO A 69 0.56 -38.68 8.32
CA PRO A 69 0.43 -40.08 7.92
C PRO A 69 1.62 -40.58 7.09
N GLY A 70 2.07 -39.81 6.10
CA GLY A 70 3.24 -40.17 5.29
C GLY A 70 4.53 -40.27 6.13
N PHE A 71 4.74 -39.28 7.00
CA PHE A 71 5.87 -39.25 7.92
C PHE A 71 5.84 -40.42 8.92
N ALA A 72 4.66 -40.74 9.48
CA ALA A 72 4.49 -41.87 10.37
C ALA A 72 4.81 -43.19 9.66
N ASN A 73 4.31 -43.39 8.44
CA ASN A 73 4.61 -44.58 7.65
C ASN A 73 6.11 -44.72 7.40
N GLN A 74 6.79 -43.63 7.03
CA GLN A 74 8.24 -43.62 6.85
C GLN A 74 8.99 -43.95 8.16
N PHE A 75 8.55 -43.38 9.28
CA PHE A 75 9.15 -43.61 10.60
C PHE A 75 9.06 -45.08 11.01
N PHE A 76 7.89 -45.70 10.87
CA PHE A 76 7.68 -47.11 11.21
C PHE A 76 8.24 -48.09 10.18
N SER A 77 8.47 -47.66 8.94
CA SER A 77 9.16 -48.47 7.92
C SER A 77 10.68 -48.58 8.14
N ASN A 78 11.26 -47.79 9.06
CA ASN A 78 12.67 -47.94 9.41
C ASN A 78 12.90 -49.30 10.08
N SER A 79 13.86 -50.08 9.59
CA SER A 79 14.08 -51.47 10.05
C SER A 79 14.30 -51.61 11.56
N THR A 80 15.07 -50.70 12.17
CA THR A 80 15.30 -50.70 13.62
C THR A 80 14.02 -50.36 14.39
N VAL A 81 13.26 -49.38 13.91
CA VAL A 81 12.00 -48.97 14.56
C VAL A 81 10.94 -50.07 14.41
N SER A 82 10.79 -50.64 13.22
CA SER A 82 9.86 -51.75 12.94
C SER A 82 10.15 -52.93 13.84
N GLN A 83 11.40 -53.41 13.87
CA GLN A 83 11.77 -54.56 14.70
C GLN A 83 11.54 -54.32 16.20
N ALA A 84 11.88 -53.13 16.68
CA ALA A 84 11.62 -52.75 18.07
C ALA A 84 10.12 -52.71 18.37
N TRP A 85 9.33 -52.11 17.47
CA TRP A 85 7.88 -52.04 17.61
C TRP A 85 7.21 -53.41 17.57
N ASP A 86 7.60 -54.26 16.61
CA ASP A 86 7.07 -55.61 16.45
C ASP A 86 7.36 -56.47 17.69
N THR A 87 8.58 -56.40 18.23
CA THR A 87 8.95 -57.07 19.49
C THR A 87 8.05 -56.60 20.64
N ILE A 88 7.93 -55.28 20.83
CA ILE A 88 7.12 -54.68 21.90
C ILE A 88 5.64 -55.09 21.79
N VAL A 89 5.12 -55.17 20.56
CA VAL A 89 3.74 -55.58 20.30
C VAL A 89 3.55 -57.06 20.59
N GLN A 90 4.44 -57.93 20.11
CA GLN A 90 4.40 -59.39 20.26
C GLN A 90 4.50 -59.83 21.73
N GLU A 91 5.41 -59.23 22.51
CA GLU A 91 5.58 -59.52 23.94
C GLU A 91 4.38 -59.07 24.79
N ASN A 92 3.47 -58.28 24.21
CA ASN A 92 2.28 -57.73 24.86
C ASN A 92 2.56 -56.97 26.17
N ASN A 93 3.76 -56.40 26.29
CA ASN A 93 4.19 -55.69 27.49
C ASN A 93 3.72 -54.23 27.48
N LYS A 94 2.73 -53.92 28.33
CA LYS A 94 2.16 -52.56 28.45
C LYS A 94 3.19 -51.51 28.88
N ALA A 95 4.14 -51.86 29.75
CA ALA A 95 5.15 -50.93 30.24
C ALA A 95 6.13 -50.52 29.13
N GLU A 96 6.56 -51.47 28.29
CA GLU A 96 7.45 -51.18 27.16
C GLU A 96 6.74 -50.40 26.05
N ARG A 97 5.44 -50.68 25.77
CA ARG A 97 4.63 -49.84 24.87
C ARG A 97 4.58 -48.39 25.33
N LEU A 98 4.31 -48.17 26.62
CA LEU A 98 4.25 -46.84 27.20
C LEU A 98 5.61 -46.13 27.13
N LYS A 99 6.69 -46.84 27.48
CA LYS A 99 8.07 -46.32 27.41
C LYS A 99 8.48 -45.95 25.99
N PHE A 100 8.08 -46.72 24.98
CA PHE A 100 8.30 -46.36 23.58
C PHE A 100 7.58 -45.07 23.22
N ILE A 101 6.29 -44.94 23.56
CA ILE A 101 5.50 -43.72 23.28
C ILE A 101 6.09 -42.50 23.98
N ILE A 102 6.46 -42.61 25.26
CA ILE A 102 7.03 -41.50 26.04
C ILE A 102 8.39 -41.06 25.47
N LYS A 103 9.23 -41.98 25.00
CA LYS A 103 10.55 -41.65 24.45
C LYS A 103 10.47 -41.10 23.01
N THR A 104 9.57 -41.66 22.22
CA THR A 104 9.51 -41.40 20.77
C THR A 104 8.54 -40.26 20.45
N GLY A 105 7.39 -40.20 21.14
CA GLY A 105 6.34 -39.21 20.94
C GLY A 105 6.83 -37.77 20.92
N PRO A 106 7.60 -37.30 21.93
CA PRO A 106 8.14 -35.94 21.92
C PRO A 106 9.03 -35.64 20.71
N LYS A 107 9.86 -36.61 20.27
CA LYS A 107 10.74 -36.43 19.10
C LYS A 107 9.94 -36.31 17.80
N LEU A 108 8.89 -37.12 17.66
CA LEU A 108 7.97 -37.03 16.52
C LEU A 108 7.24 -35.69 16.55
N GLN A 109 6.75 -35.27 17.71
CA GLN A 109 6.07 -33.98 17.87
C GLN A 109 6.98 -32.80 17.51
N THR A 110 8.25 -32.82 17.92
CA THR A 110 9.22 -31.79 17.52
C THR A 110 9.35 -31.70 16.00
N LYS A 111 9.42 -32.84 15.30
CA LYS A 111 9.49 -32.85 13.83
C LYS A 111 8.20 -32.34 13.17
N ILE A 112 7.04 -32.74 13.69
CA ILE A 112 5.74 -32.26 13.19
C ILE A 112 5.63 -30.74 13.38
N ASN A 113 5.99 -30.22 14.56
CA ASN A 113 5.95 -28.79 14.84
C ASN A 113 6.95 -28.01 14.00
N ALA A 114 8.16 -28.54 13.79
CA ALA A 114 9.13 -27.95 12.89
C ALA A 114 8.58 -27.85 11.46
N LYS A 115 7.89 -28.90 10.98
CA LYS A 115 7.26 -28.87 9.66
C LYS A 115 6.11 -27.86 9.56
N ARG A 116 5.28 -27.75 10.60
CA ARG A 116 4.25 -26.68 10.66
C ARG A 116 4.88 -25.30 10.56
N LEU A 117 5.91 -25.03 11.36
CA LEU A 117 6.59 -23.74 11.37
C LEU A 117 7.23 -23.42 10.00
N GLU A 118 7.89 -24.41 9.39
CA GLU A 118 8.50 -24.30 8.06
C GLU A 118 7.48 -23.84 7.00
N LEU A 119 6.24 -24.32 7.08
CA LEU A 119 5.19 -24.01 6.11
C LEU A 119 4.40 -22.73 6.44
N ILE A 120 4.26 -22.39 7.73
CA ILE A 120 3.52 -21.20 8.17
C ILE A 120 4.38 -19.94 8.06
N GLN A 121 5.67 -20.00 8.37
CA GLN A 121 6.53 -18.82 8.42
C GLN A 121 6.52 -17.99 7.11
N PRO A 122 6.58 -18.58 5.91
CA PRO A 122 6.48 -17.82 4.67
C PRO A 122 5.14 -17.09 4.50
N LEU A 123 4.04 -17.64 5.04
CA LEU A 123 2.73 -16.98 5.03
C LEU A 123 2.73 -15.74 5.94
N ASP A 124 3.33 -15.85 7.12
CA ASP A 124 3.45 -14.72 8.07
C ASP A 124 4.30 -13.59 7.49
N GLU A 125 5.41 -13.93 6.83
CA GLU A 125 6.28 -12.95 6.18
C GLU A 125 5.57 -12.25 5.01
N LEU A 126 4.81 -12.99 4.21
CA LEU A 126 4.05 -12.45 3.10
C LEU A 126 2.91 -11.54 3.58
N GLU A 127 2.15 -11.96 4.59
CA GLU A 127 1.07 -11.16 5.18
C GLU A 127 1.60 -9.81 5.66
N ARG A 128 2.68 -9.82 6.47
CA ARG A 128 3.30 -8.58 6.98
C ARG A 128 3.72 -7.65 5.86
N ARG A 129 4.32 -8.20 4.79
CA ARG A 129 4.77 -7.41 3.65
C ARG A 129 3.60 -6.77 2.90
N ILE A 130 2.51 -7.51 2.71
CA ILE A 130 1.30 -6.98 2.06
C ILE A 130 0.64 -5.94 2.95
N GLU A 131 0.51 -6.19 4.26
CA GLU A 131 -0.01 -5.22 5.22
C GLU A 131 0.78 -3.91 5.17
N THR A 132 2.12 -3.97 5.25
CA THR A 132 2.96 -2.77 5.16
C THR A 132 2.68 -1.98 3.88
N LYS A 133 2.57 -2.67 2.73
CA LYS A 133 2.27 -2.00 1.45
C LYS A 133 0.89 -1.38 1.41
N ILE A 134 -0.13 -2.07 1.94
CA ILE A 134 -1.49 -1.51 2.05
C ILE A 134 -1.45 -0.23 2.89
N ARG A 135 -0.81 -0.26 4.06
CA ARG A 135 -0.71 0.91 4.95
C ARG A 135 0.02 2.08 4.31
N GLU A 136 1.14 1.82 3.62
CA GLU A 136 1.89 2.85 2.89
C GLU A 136 1.03 3.55 1.83
N GLU A 137 0.23 2.81 1.05
CA GLU A 137 -0.66 3.38 0.03
C GLU A 137 -1.79 4.22 0.65
N TYR A 138 -2.41 3.74 1.74
CA TYR A 138 -3.45 4.50 2.44
C TYR A 138 -2.91 5.75 3.14
N GLN A 139 -1.67 5.70 3.65
CA GLN A 139 -0.98 6.88 4.17
C GLN A 139 -0.76 7.94 3.08
N GLN A 140 -0.31 7.53 1.89
CA GLN A 140 -0.17 8.43 0.74
C GLN A 140 -1.52 9.03 0.33
N ALA A 141 -2.57 8.22 0.25
CA ALA A 141 -3.92 8.68 -0.08
C ALA A 141 -4.44 9.73 0.93
N ARG A 142 -4.23 9.51 2.24
CA ARG A 142 -4.55 10.50 3.27
C ARG A 142 -3.74 11.79 3.13
N ALA A 143 -2.45 11.70 2.84
CA ALA A 143 -1.60 12.87 2.65
C ALA A 143 -2.11 13.73 1.48
N LEU A 144 -2.42 13.09 0.34
CA LEU A 144 -3.03 13.75 -0.82
C LEU A 144 -4.38 14.40 -0.46
N ASN A 145 -5.25 13.68 0.25
CA ASN A 145 -6.55 14.21 0.68
C ASN A 145 -6.40 15.41 1.63
N ASN A 146 -5.43 15.40 2.53
CA ASN A 146 -5.15 16.52 3.42
C ASN A 146 -4.66 17.75 2.66
N SER A 147 -3.80 17.57 1.65
CA SER A 147 -3.39 18.65 0.74
C SER A 147 -4.59 19.23 -0.02
N ILE A 148 -5.48 18.39 -0.56
CA ILE A 148 -6.72 18.83 -1.23
C ILE A 148 -7.60 19.61 -0.25
N THR A 149 -7.81 19.09 0.96
CA THR A 149 -8.61 19.73 2.01
C THR A 149 -8.07 21.14 2.33
N SER A 150 -6.76 21.27 2.48
CA SER A 150 -6.09 22.56 2.71
C SER A 150 -6.32 23.55 1.55
N PHE A 151 -6.19 23.09 0.30
CA PHE A 151 -6.48 23.92 -0.88
C PHE A 151 -7.95 24.36 -0.94
N LEU A 152 -8.89 23.46 -0.65
CA LEU A 152 -10.33 23.77 -0.61
C LEU A 152 -10.66 24.76 0.50
N LEU A 153 -10.08 24.59 1.70
CA LEU A 153 -10.24 25.55 2.81
C LEU A 153 -9.71 26.93 2.45
N SER A 154 -8.50 26.99 1.87
CA SER A 154 -7.89 28.24 1.42
C SER A 154 -8.76 28.95 0.37
N ALA A 155 -9.21 28.21 -0.65
CA ALA A 155 -10.02 28.77 -1.73
C ALA A 155 -11.44 29.16 -1.29
N SER A 156 -12.08 28.37 -0.42
CA SER A 156 -13.37 28.70 0.21
C SER A 156 -13.25 29.97 1.05
N LYS A 157 -12.15 30.12 1.81
CA LYS A 157 -11.89 31.30 2.63
C LYS A 157 -11.58 32.54 1.80
N VAL A 158 -10.89 32.41 0.66
CA VAL A 158 -10.68 33.51 -0.30
C VAL A 158 -11.99 33.93 -0.99
N ALA A 159 -12.91 33.00 -1.21
CA ALA A 159 -14.25 33.30 -1.74
C ALA A 159 -15.14 34.03 -0.71
N GLU A 160 -15.03 33.69 0.59
CA GLU A 160 -15.74 34.40 1.67
C GLU A 160 -15.07 35.75 2.05
N ASN A 161 -13.75 35.84 2.06
CA ASN A 161 -13.02 37.03 2.53
C ASN A 161 -12.67 38.03 1.44
N ARG A 162 -13.72 38.62 0.85
CA ARG A 162 -13.66 40.00 0.30
C ARG A 162 -13.69 41.05 1.44
N ASN A 163 -13.01 40.79 2.57
CA ASN A 163 -12.43 41.76 3.50
C ASN A 163 -11.78 41.05 4.73
N ARG A 164 -10.45 40.97 4.71
CA ARG A 164 -9.54 41.14 5.86
C ARG A 164 -9.13 39.93 6.75
N TYR A 165 -7.80 39.81 6.85
CA TYR A 165 -6.88 39.14 7.79
C TYR A 165 -6.79 37.61 7.84
N LEU A 166 -5.57 37.16 7.51
CA LEU A 166 -4.92 35.96 8.00
C LEU A 166 -3.95 36.39 9.11
N GLU A 167 -4.14 35.88 10.32
CA GLU A 167 -3.07 35.80 11.30
C GLU A 167 -3.39 34.68 12.30
N LYS A 168 -2.33 33.94 12.70
CA LYS A 168 -2.26 32.73 13.53
C LYS A 168 -2.38 31.39 12.80
N ALA A 169 -1.25 30.97 12.25
CA ALA A 169 -0.77 29.60 12.42
C ALA A 169 0.76 29.67 12.46
N GLY A 170 1.31 29.82 13.66
CA GLY A 170 2.74 29.66 13.88
C GLY A 170 3.08 28.18 13.83
N ILE A 171 3.75 27.75 12.77
CA ILE A 171 4.53 26.51 12.72
C ILE A 171 5.76 26.80 11.84
N GLU A 172 6.93 26.51 12.42
CA GLU A 172 8.26 26.73 11.83
C GLU A 172 8.53 25.85 10.61
N GLU A 173 9.39 26.41 9.76
CA GLU A 173 9.84 26.00 8.44
C GLU A 173 10.86 24.85 8.53
N ASN A 174 10.71 23.80 7.71
CA ASN A 174 11.78 22.84 7.41
C ASN A 174 11.95 22.69 5.89
N GLU A 175 13.03 23.30 5.42
CA GLU A 175 13.86 23.06 4.22
C GLU A 175 13.36 22.08 3.13
N PHE A 176 12.37 22.47 2.32
CA PHE A 176 12.14 21.86 1.00
C PHE A 176 11.90 22.89 -0.14
N GLY A 177 12.09 24.19 0.13
CA GLY A 177 11.83 25.25 -0.86
C GLY A 177 12.79 25.26 -2.06
N ASP A 178 14.08 24.98 -1.83
CA ASP A 178 15.10 25.17 -2.88
C ASP A 178 15.06 24.09 -3.98
N VAL A 179 14.42 22.95 -3.73
CA VAL A 179 14.24 21.85 -4.69
C VAL A 179 12.99 22.05 -5.55
N ILE A 180 11.96 22.69 -5.01
CA ILE A 180 10.69 22.95 -5.70
C ILE A 180 10.88 24.12 -6.68
N ASP A 181 11.54 25.20 -6.28
CA ASP A 181 11.75 26.38 -7.14
C ASP A 181 12.57 26.04 -8.41
N LYS A 182 13.59 25.19 -8.27
CA LYS A 182 14.40 24.72 -9.41
C LYS A 182 13.65 23.75 -10.33
N THR A 183 12.63 23.08 -9.81
CA THR A 183 11.77 22.18 -10.57
C THR A 183 10.70 22.97 -11.32
N ASP A 184 10.13 24.00 -10.68
CA ASP A 184 9.14 24.89 -11.29
C ASP A 184 9.75 25.74 -12.41
N ASP A 185 10.99 26.19 -12.30
CA ASP A 185 11.70 26.86 -13.39
C ASP A 185 11.94 25.93 -14.60
N ALA A 186 12.28 24.67 -14.35
CA ALA A 186 12.47 23.66 -15.41
C ALA A 186 11.16 23.32 -16.14
N VAL A 187 10.03 23.38 -15.43
CA VAL A 187 8.68 23.17 -15.97
C VAL A 187 8.18 24.44 -16.69
N ALA A 188 8.53 25.63 -16.21
CA ALA A 188 8.17 26.90 -16.84
C ALA A 188 8.82 27.08 -18.23
N GLU A 189 10.07 26.62 -18.40
CA GLU A 189 10.77 26.68 -19.69
C GLU A 189 10.20 25.68 -20.72
N LEU A 190 9.60 24.58 -20.24
CA LEU A 190 8.88 23.60 -21.07
C LEU A 190 7.52 24.13 -21.56
N LEU A 191 6.89 25.03 -20.80
CA LEU A 191 5.53 25.53 -21.05
C LEU A 191 5.48 26.88 -21.81
N GLY A 192 6.63 27.42 -22.24
CA GLY A 192 6.70 28.59 -23.12
C GLY A 192 6.00 28.35 -24.48
N LYS A 193 5.11 29.27 -24.89
CA LYS A 193 4.24 29.15 -26.07
C LYS A 193 5.01 29.06 -27.41
N ALA A 194 4.80 27.93 -28.08
CA ALA A 194 4.93 27.57 -29.50
C ALA A 194 5.71 28.49 -30.48
N GLY A 195 6.79 27.93 -31.04
CA GLY A 195 7.31 28.26 -32.37
C GLY A 195 7.95 27.03 -33.01
N ASN A 196 7.21 26.34 -33.88
CA ASN A 196 7.57 25.19 -34.76
C ASN A 196 8.28 23.95 -34.16
N ALA A 197 8.22 22.83 -34.90
CA ALA A 197 8.43 21.47 -34.39
C ALA A 197 9.91 21.10 -34.10
N GLN A 198 10.86 21.78 -34.75
CA GLN A 198 12.29 21.58 -34.53
C GLN A 198 12.70 21.98 -33.11
N ASP A 199 12.12 23.08 -32.63
CA ASP A 199 12.35 23.72 -31.34
C ASP A 199 11.84 22.87 -30.15
N LYS A 200 10.98 21.88 -30.42
CA LYS A 200 10.44 20.95 -29.41
C LYS A 200 11.34 19.73 -29.19
N VAL A 201 12.16 19.37 -30.19
CA VAL A 201 13.03 18.19 -30.14
C VAL A 201 14.33 18.50 -29.39
N GLU A 202 14.96 19.64 -29.63
CA GLU A 202 16.16 20.08 -28.88
C GLU A 202 15.89 20.28 -27.38
N ARG A 203 14.68 20.74 -27.01
CA ARG A 203 14.26 20.87 -25.60
C ARG A 203 14.02 19.53 -24.91
N ALA A 204 13.48 18.54 -25.62
CA ALA A 204 13.31 17.19 -25.10
C ALA A 204 14.68 16.54 -24.82
N GLU A 205 15.67 16.75 -25.68
CA GLU A 205 17.03 16.24 -25.48
C GLU A 205 17.76 16.92 -24.31
N SER A 206 17.61 18.25 -24.18
CA SER A 206 18.15 19.03 -23.04
C SER A 206 17.52 18.62 -21.70
N PHE A 207 16.21 18.37 -21.68
CA PHE A 207 15.48 17.87 -20.52
C PHE A 207 15.97 16.47 -20.10
N ILE A 208 16.13 15.54 -21.06
CA ILE A 208 16.63 14.19 -20.80
C ILE A 208 18.08 14.23 -20.28
N GLN A 209 18.93 15.12 -20.80
CA GLN A 209 20.30 15.28 -20.29
C GLN A 209 20.34 15.80 -18.85
N LYS A 210 19.50 16.80 -18.50
CA LYS A 210 19.45 17.36 -17.14
C LYS A 210 18.87 16.36 -16.13
N VAL A 211 17.82 15.61 -16.49
CA VAL A 211 17.22 14.56 -15.64
C VAL A 211 18.20 13.42 -15.38
N ARG A 212 19.00 13.01 -16.39
CA ARG A 212 20.04 11.99 -16.21
C ARG A 212 21.16 12.47 -15.29
N LYS A 213 21.54 13.74 -15.37
CA LYS A 213 22.57 14.34 -14.49
C LYS A 213 22.13 14.38 -13.02
N ILE A 214 20.83 14.58 -12.77
CA ILE A 214 20.22 14.56 -11.43
C ILE A 214 20.16 13.13 -10.87
N ARG A 215 19.75 12.16 -11.69
CA ARG A 215 19.77 10.73 -11.34
C ARG A 215 21.17 10.26 -10.93
N ASP A 216 22.21 10.71 -11.61
CA ASP A 216 23.60 10.29 -11.36
C ASP A 216 24.24 11.03 -10.17
N SER A 217 23.51 11.94 -9.51
CA SER A 217 23.96 12.69 -8.32
C SER A 217 23.23 12.31 -7.02
N LEU A 218 22.31 11.34 -7.09
CA LEU A 218 21.73 10.61 -5.96
C LEU A 218 22.52 9.33 -5.71
#